data_AF-A0A8H4X953-F1
#
_entry.id   AF-A0A8H4X953-F1
#
_cell.length_a   1.000
_cell.length_b   1.000
_cell.length_c   1.000
_cell.angle_alpha   90.00
_cell.angle_beta   90.00
_cell.angle_gamma   90.00
#
_symmetry.space_group_name_H-M   'P 1'
#
loop_
_entity.id
_entity.type
_entity.pdbx_description
1 polymer ?
#
loop_
_entity_poly.entity_id
_entity_poly.type
_entity_poly.pdbx_seq_one_letter_code
_entity_poly.pdbx_strand_id
1 'polypeptide(L)'
;MASRVVFSRRSLAPLATLALGGMALAPATVFAEGPSDYKRKPIYDDFEIPSNPAPISPPPVAVQPTAPAEKDEEQTFKSPTPTDRLAVEVGKARLALYKYAVVAENKVNETMDKAFNLEQSFTGTIASLAPSRESGEQLMPGTIYVLVAAMAGSIITRNRSIILRASLPLALGIGAGWTVLPVTMRNVSDLTWKYEQRFPVIAESHIRLRDSIRKGVGFAKAHTEVGARYVDEKVTDARETVEGWVQKGK
;
A
#
# COMPACT_ATOMS: atom_id res chain seq x y z
N MET A 1 24.67 26.67 34.17
CA MET A 1 23.55 25.71 34.17
C MET A 1 23.28 25.31 32.73
N ALA A 2 23.87 24.20 32.28
CA ALA A 2 23.85 23.73 30.90
C ALA A 2 22.90 22.55 30.77
N SER A 3 21.84 22.67 29.96
CA SER A 3 20.93 21.57 29.66
C SER A 3 21.28 20.97 28.29
N ARG A 4 22.06 19.89 28.32
CA ARG A 4 22.30 19.00 27.17
C ARG A 4 21.03 18.21 26.88
N VAL A 5 20.48 18.36 25.67
CA VAL A 5 19.41 17.50 25.16
C VAL A 5 20.03 16.24 24.58
N VAL A 6 19.77 15.11 25.25
CA VAL A 6 20.15 13.77 24.81
C VAL A 6 19.12 13.32 23.78
N PHE A 7 19.47 13.40 22.49
CA PHE A 7 18.67 12.79 21.43
C PHE A 7 18.81 11.26 21.54
N SER A 8 17.70 10.61 21.88
CA SER A 8 17.57 9.16 21.96
C SER A 8 17.90 8.52 20.61
N ARG A 9 18.86 7.61 20.60
CA ARG A 9 19.10 6.65 19.52
C ARG A 9 17.83 5.82 19.34
N ARG A 10 17.09 6.04 18.26
CA ARG A 10 16.05 5.10 17.79
C ARG A 10 16.68 4.16 16.77
N SER A 11 16.51 2.88 17.06
CA SER A 11 16.99 1.70 16.35
C SER A 11 16.60 1.69 14.87
N LEU A 12 17.61 1.72 14.00
CA LEU A 12 17.50 1.19 12.63
C LEU A 12 17.73 -0.32 12.70
N ALA A 13 16.66 -1.08 12.91
CA ALA A 13 16.68 -2.53 12.71
C ALA A 13 15.32 -2.97 12.14
N PRO A 14 15.19 -2.93 10.81
CA PRO A 14 14.75 -4.14 10.11
C PRO A 14 15.46 -4.34 8.76
N LEU A 15 16.74 -3.95 8.62
CA LEU A 15 17.53 -4.25 7.41
C LEU A 15 18.50 -5.42 7.57
N ALA A 16 18.72 -5.91 8.80
CA ALA A 16 19.60 -7.05 9.06
C ALA A 16 18.95 -8.42 8.75
N THR A 17 17.61 -8.50 8.71
CA THR A 17 16.91 -9.77 8.45
C THR A 17 16.91 -10.18 6.98
N LEU A 18 17.05 -9.23 6.04
CA LEU A 18 17.20 -9.55 4.62
C LEU A 18 18.63 -9.99 4.27
N ALA A 19 19.64 -9.56 5.02
CA ALA A 19 21.03 -9.96 4.79
C ALA A 19 21.33 -11.40 5.23
N LEU A 20 20.59 -11.94 6.21
CA LEU A 20 20.76 -13.34 6.66
C LEU A 20 20.08 -14.38 5.75
N GLY A 21 19.09 -13.98 4.95
CA GLY A 21 18.43 -14.87 3.98
C GLY A 21 19.25 -15.13 2.71
N GLY A 22 20.19 -14.24 2.37
CA GLY A 22 20.99 -14.34 1.14
C GLY A 22 22.18 -15.28 1.20
N MET A 23 22.68 -15.63 2.40
CA MET A 23 23.86 -16.49 2.55
C MET A 23 23.55 -18.00 2.55
N ALA A 24 22.28 -18.42 2.71
CA ALA A 24 21.91 -19.84 2.69
C ALA A 24 21.73 -20.41 1.27
N LEU A 25 21.79 -19.57 0.23
CA LEU A 25 21.57 -19.92 -1.19
C LEU A 25 22.81 -19.72 -2.05
N ALA A 26 24.01 -19.76 -1.47
CA ALA A 26 25.23 -19.87 -2.26
C ALA A 26 25.37 -21.33 -2.75
N PRO A 27 25.33 -21.62 -4.07
CA PRO A 27 25.63 -22.95 -4.56
C PRO A 27 27.12 -23.21 -4.31
N ALA A 28 27.43 -24.00 -3.27
CA ALA A 28 28.78 -24.53 -3.09
C ALA A 28 29.03 -25.53 -4.21
N THR A 29 29.94 -25.21 -5.14
CA THR A 29 30.42 -26.16 -6.15
C THR A 29 31.30 -27.19 -5.45
N VAL A 30 30.71 -28.31 -5.07
CA VAL A 30 31.44 -29.47 -4.55
C VAL A 30 32.15 -30.14 -5.72
N PHE A 31 33.46 -29.95 -5.82
CA PHE A 31 34.31 -30.71 -6.73
C PHE A 31 34.38 -32.16 -6.21
N ALA A 32 33.84 -33.09 -7.00
CA ALA A 32 33.95 -34.52 -6.73
C ALA A 32 35.34 -35.02 -7.14
N GLU A 33 36.31 -34.88 -6.24
CA GLU A 33 37.62 -35.48 -6.40
C GLU A 33 37.51 -36.99 -6.09
N GLY A 34 37.39 -37.81 -7.13
CA GLY A 34 37.46 -39.27 -7.03
C GLY A 34 38.91 -39.75 -6.85
N PRO A 35 39.14 -40.92 -6.23
CA PRO A 35 40.49 -41.41 -5.96
C PRO A 35 41.28 -41.60 -7.27
N SER A 36 42.39 -40.88 -7.37
CA SER A 36 43.31 -40.84 -8.50
C SER A 36 44.23 -42.06 -8.48
N ASP A 37 43.75 -43.22 -8.93
CA ASP A 37 44.66 -44.34 -9.17
C ASP A 37 44.10 -45.36 -10.17
N TYR A 38 43.88 -44.93 -11.42
CA TYR A 38 43.82 -45.86 -12.55
C TYR A 38 44.49 -45.25 -13.78
N LYS A 39 45.64 -45.83 -14.13
CA LYS A 39 46.45 -45.59 -15.33
C LYS A 39 45.60 -45.89 -16.58
N ARG A 40 44.86 -44.90 -17.08
CA ARG A 40 44.15 -45.00 -18.36
C ARG A 40 45.16 -45.04 -19.50
N LYS A 41 45.16 -46.11 -20.29
CA LYS A 41 45.85 -46.14 -21.58
C LYS A 41 45.02 -45.34 -22.60
N PRO A 42 45.63 -44.46 -23.42
CA PRO A 42 44.92 -43.78 -24.51
C PRO A 42 44.42 -44.79 -25.56
N ILE A 43 43.24 -44.52 -26.12
CA ILE A 43 42.47 -45.41 -27.01
C ILE A 43 42.94 -45.32 -28.49
N TYR A 44 43.93 -44.48 -28.80
CA TYR A 44 44.41 -44.30 -30.17
C TYR A 44 45.94 -44.26 -30.18
N ASP A 45 46.57 -45.43 -30.32
CA ASP A 45 48.00 -45.53 -30.66
C ASP A 45 48.36 -46.88 -31.31
N ASP A 46 47.41 -47.49 -32.04
CA ASP A 46 47.67 -48.68 -32.87
C ASP A 46 47.05 -48.45 -34.26
N PHE A 47 47.70 -47.60 -35.07
CA PHE A 47 47.55 -47.66 -36.53
C PHE A 47 48.93 -47.69 -37.16
N GLU A 48 49.45 -48.90 -37.31
CA GLU A 48 50.52 -49.19 -38.27
C GLU A 48 50.04 -48.75 -39.66
N ILE A 49 50.74 -47.79 -40.26
CA ILE A 49 50.49 -47.30 -41.62
C ILE A 49 51.16 -48.27 -42.60
N PRO A 50 50.44 -49.03 -43.45
CA PRO A 50 51.06 -49.71 -44.57
C PRO A 50 51.16 -48.75 -45.74
N SER A 51 52.39 -48.48 -46.17
CA SER A 51 52.73 -47.84 -47.44
C SER A 51 52.28 -48.71 -48.62
N ASN A 52 51.25 -48.31 -49.38
CA ASN A 52 51.23 -48.34 -50.86
C ASN A 52 49.95 -47.66 -51.43
N PRO A 53 50.01 -46.90 -52.55
CA PRO A 53 48.85 -46.22 -53.12
C PRO A 53 48.30 -46.88 -54.40
N ALA A 54 46.96 -46.94 -54.55
CA ALA A 54 46.14 -46.81 -55.79
C ALA A 54 44.74 -47.45 -55.61
N PRO A 55 43.73 -47.17 -56.47
CA PRO A 55 43.18 -45.87 -56.86
C PRO A 55 41.63 -45.80 -56.68
N ILE A 56 41.04 -44.66 -57.05
CA ILE A 56 39.72 -44.11 -56.69
C ILE A 56 38.58 -44.56 -57.64
N SER A 57 37.36 -44.73 -57.08
CA SER A 57 35.97 -44.54 -57.64
C SER A 57 35.08 -45.79 -57.74
N PRO A 58 33.72 -45.69 -57.77
CA PRO A 58 32.76 -44.71 -57.19
C PRO A 58 31.59 -45.40 -56.38
N PRO A 59 30.66 -44.67 -55.71
CA PRO A 59 29.51 -45.25 -55.00
C PRO A 59 28.35 -45.54 -55.97
N PRO A 60 27.42 -46.50 -55.71
CA PRO A 60 26.16 -46.13 -55.04
C PRO A 60 25.40 -47.27 -54.30
N VAL A 61 24.30 -46.85 -53.68
CA VAL A 61 22.98 -47.52 -53.55
C VAL A 61 22.49 -47.68 -52.11
N ALA A 62 21.42 -46.94 -51.85
CA ALA A 62 20.59 -46.93 -50.67
C ALA A 62 19.90 -48.28 -50.43
N VAL A 63 19.80 -48.68 -49.16
CA VAL A 63 18.76 -49.57 -48.66
C VAL A 63 18.29 -49.04 -47.31
N GLN A 64 17.01 -48.66 -47.23
CA GLN A 64 16.29 -48.32 -45.99
C GLN A 64 15.85 -49.62 -45.26
N PRO A 65 14.98 -49.56 -44.25
CA PRO A 65 15.27 -49.63 -42.82
C PRO A 65 14.92 -51.01 -42.23
N THR A 66 15.75 -51.56 -41.33
CA THR A 66 15.35 -52.74 -40.54
C THR A 66 14.83 -52.29 -39.18
N ALA A 67 13.60 -52.73 -38.90
CA ALA A 67 12.79 -52.45 -37.72
C ALA A 67 13.40 -53.05 -36.42
N PRO A 68 12.88 -52.66 -35.25
CA PRO A 68 13.61 -52.59 -33.99
C PRO A 68 13.75 -53.96 -33.32
N ALA A 69 14.94 -54.24 -32.78
CA ALA A 69 15.13 -55.35 -31.85
C ALA A 69 14.38 -55.04 -30.54
N GLU A 70 13.26 -55.72 -30.36
CA GLU A 70 12.63 -55.97 -29.06
C GLU A 70 13.71 -56.46 -28.09
N LYS A 71 14.06 -55.61 -27.13
CA LYS A 71 14.77 -56.03 -25.93
C LYS A 71 13.71 -56.32 -24.89
N ASP A 72 13.49 -57.60 -24.66
CA ASP A 72 12.73 -58.14 -23.54
C ASP A 72 13.09 -57.38 -22.27
N GLU A 73 12.10 -56.67 -21.74
CA GLU A 73 12.14 -56.03 -20.43
C GLU A 73 12.06 -57.10 -19.35
N GLU A 74 13.16 -57.82 -19.13
CA GLU A 74 13.36 -58.52 -17.86
C GLU A 74 13.53 -57.47 -16.76
N GLN A 75 12.41 -57.15 -16.11
CA GLN A 75 12.33 -56.40 -14.86
C GLN A 75 12.99 -57.21 -13.73
N THR A 76 14.31 -57.32 -13.81
CA THR A 76 15.12 -57.66 -12.66
C THR A 76 14.99 -56.47 -11.70
N PHE A 77 14.31 -56.70 -10.57
CA PHE A 77 14.30 -55.79 -9.44
C PHE A 77 15.74 -55.64 -8.91
N LYS A 78 16.53 -54.80 -9.58
CA LYS A 78 17.87 -54.43 -9.16
C LYS A 78 17.69 -53.66 -7.88
N SER A 79 18.17 -54.23 -6.77
CA SER A 79 18.24 -53.51 -5.50
C SER A 79 18.90 -52.17 -5.75
N PRO A 80 18.28 -51.05 -5.35
CA PRO A 80 18.74 -49.73 -5.75
C PRO A 80 20.18 -49.56 -5.31
N THR A 81 21.04 -49.29 -6.28
CA THR A 81 22.43 -48.99 -6.00
C THR A 81 22.49 -47.72 -5.16
N PRO A 82 23.50 -47.55 -4.30
CA PRO A 82 23.63 -46.36 -3.46
C PRO A 82 23.50 -45.03 -4.24
N THR A 83 23.96 -45.01 -5.49
CA THR A 83 23.84 -43.87 -6.41
C THR A 83 22.40 -43.56 -6.82
N ASP A 84 21.57 -44.58 -7.00
CA ASP A 84 20.16 -44.42 -7.40
C ASP A 84 19.33 -43.79 -6.26
N ARG A 85 19.64 -44.14 -5.00
CA ARG A 85 19.03 -43.50 -3.82
C ARG A 85 19.38 -42.01 -3.72
N LEU A 86 20.65 -41.67 -3.97
CA LEU A 86 21.10 -40.28 -3.99
C LEU A 86 20.41 -39.48 -5.09
N ALA A 87 20.25 -40.06 -6.29
CA ALA A 87 19.57 -39.39 -7.40
C ALA A 87 18.11 -39.04 -7.05
N VAL A 88 17.41 -39.93 -6.36
CA VAL A 88 16.04 -39.68 -5.87
C VAL A 88 16.00 -38.56 -4.83
N GLU A 89 16.97 -38.50 -3.91
CA GLU A 89 17.04 -37.45 -2.90
C GLU A 89 17.36 -36.08 -3.51
N VAL A 90 18.30 -36.01 -4.46
CA VAL A 90 18.61 -34.79 -5.22
C VAL A 90 17.39 -34.33 -6.02
N GLY A 91 16.65 -35.27 -6.62
CA GLY A 91 15.39 -34.99 -7.30
C GLY A 91 14.34 -34.37 -6.38
N LYS A 92 14.15 -34.95 -5.18
CA LYS A 92 13.25 -34.41 -4.14
C LYS A 92 13.69 -33.02 -3.69
N ALA A 93 14.98 -32.82 -3.46
CA ALA A 93 15.54 -31.53 -3.05
C ALA A 93 15.30 -30.45 -4.12
N ARG A 94 15.54 -30.77 -5.40
CA ARG A 94 15.28 -29.86 -6.52
C ARG A 94 13.80 -29.47 -6.61
N LEU A 95 12.90 -30.45 -6.50
CA LEU A 95 11.46 -30.18 -6.54
C LEU A 95 10.99 -29.37 -5.34
N ALA A 96 11.54 -29.61 -4.15
CA ALA A 96 11.24 -28.81 -2.96
C ALA A 96 11.68 -27.35 -3.16
N LEU A 97 12.92 -27.12 -3.62
CA LEU A 97 13.42 -25.77 -3.92
C LEU A 97 12.58 -25.07 -4.98
N TYR A 98 12.20 -25.78 -6.05
CA TYR A 98 11.33 -25.22 -7.08
C TYR A 98 9.95 -24.82 -6.52
N LYS A 99 9.33 -25.68 -5.69
CA LYS A 99 8.06 -25.35 -5.04
C LYS A 99 8.18 -24.09 -4.18
N TYR A 100 9.24 -23.96 -3.40
CA TYR A 100 9.45 -22.76 -2.59
C TYR A 100 9.68 -21.51 -3.45
N ALA A 101 10.43 -21.62 -4.55
CA ALA A 101 10.64 -20.52 -5.49
C ALA A 101 9.30 -20.07 -6.11
N VAL A 102 8.48 -21.01 -6.59
CA VAL A 102 7.16 -20.71 -7.18
C VAL A 102 6.20 -20.13 -6.15
N VAL A 103 6.19 -20.62 -4.90
CA VAL A 103 5.35 -20.06 -3.84
C VAL A 103 5.77 -18.63 -3.51
N ALA A 104 7.08 -18.36 -3.46
CA ALA A 104 7.59 -17.01 -3.23
C ALA A 104 7.22 -16.08 -4.38
N GLU A 105 7.40 -16.52 -5.63
CA GLU A 105 7.02 -15.77 -6.83
C GLU A 105 5.52 -15.45 -6.83
N ASN A 106 4.68 -16.45 -6.57
CA ASN A 106 3.22 -16.26 -6.50
C ASN A 106 2.82 -15.29 -5.39
N LYS A 107 3.49 -15.31 -4.23
CA LYS A 107 3.21 -14.37 -3.15
C LYS A 107 3.61 -12.95 -3.51
N VAL A 108 4.76 -12.77 -4.18
CA VAL A 108 5.18 -11.47 -4.68
C VAL A 108 4.16 -10.96 -5.71
N ASN A 109 3.74 -11.79 -6.67
CA ASN A 109 2.74 -11.41 -7.65
C ASN A 109 1.41 -11.02 -6.99
N GLU A 110 0.92 -11.82 -6.04
CA GLU A 110 -0.32 -11.54 -5.30
C GLU A 110 -0.24 -10.21 -4.53
N THR A 111 0.92 -9.88 -3.94
CA THR A 111 1.12 -8.59 -3.26
C THR A 111 1.16 -7.42 -4.24
N MET A 112 1.77 -7.61 -5.40
CA MET A 112 1.85 -6.60 -6.45
C MET A 112 0.47 -6.34 -7.06
N ASP A 113 -0.30 -7.39 -7.31
CA ASP A 113 -1.69 -7.30 -7.77
C ASP A 113 -2.56 -6.53 -6.77
N LYS A 114 -2.42 -6.81 -5.47
CA LYS A 114 -3.14 -6.06 -4.42
C LYS A 114 -2.73 -4.60 -4.37
N ALA A 115 -1.43 -4.31 -4.51
CA ALA A 115 -0.92 -2.95 -4.55
C ALA A 115 -1.50 -2.17 -5.75
N PHE A 116 -1.49 -2.76 -6.95
CA PHE A 116 -2.08 -2.12 -8.13
C PHE A 116 -3.59 -1.96 -8.04
N ASN A 117 -4.31 -2.93 -7.49
CA ASN A 117 -5.74 -2.79 -7.26
C ASN A 117 -6.04 -1.65 -6.27
N LEU A 118 -5.22 -1.50 -5.22
CA LEU A 118 -5.32 -0.38 -4.30
C LEU A 118 -5.05 0.94 -5.03
N GLU A 119 -3.95 1.06 -5.76
CA GLU A 119 -3.60 2.25 -6.55
C GLU A 119 -4.71 2.64 -7.53
N GLN A 120 -5.28 1.66 -8.24
CA GLN A 120 -6.38 1.88 -9.18
C GLN A 120 -7.64 2.33 -8.45
N SER A 121 -7.97 1.70 -7.31
CA SER A 121 -9.12 2.09 -6.50
C SER A 121 -8.97 3.49 -5.90
N PHE A 122 -7.77 3.87 -5.45
CA PHE A 122 -7.47 5.21 -4.94
C PHE A 122 -7.53 6.24 -6.07
N THR A 123 -6.95 5.93 -7.23
CA THR A 123 -6.97 6.82 -8.39
C THR A 123 -8.41 7.02 -8.89
N GLY A 124 -9.19 5.95 -9.00
CA GLY A 124 -10.61 6.02 -9.37
C GLY A 124 -11.42 6.81 -8.35
N THR A 125 -11.15 6.63 -7.06
CA THR A 125 -11.79 7.39 -5.98
C THR A 125 -11.43 8.86 -6.09
N ILE A 126 -10.15 9.23 -6.15
CA ILE A 126 -9.68 10.62 -6.27
C ILE A 126 -10.25 11.28 -7.53
N ALA A 127 -10.26 10.57 -8.66
CA ALA A 127 -10.86 11.05 -9.90
C ALA A 127 -12.37 11.32 -9.74
N SER A 128 -13.08 10.50 -8.96
CA SER A 128 -14.50 10.72 -8.66
C SER A 128 -14.78 11.89 -7.71
N LEU A 129 -13.79 12.29 -6.89
CA LEU A 129 -13.91 13.49 -6.05
C LEU A 129 -13.74 14.78 -6.86
N ALA A 130 -12.91 14.76 -7.89
CA ALA A 130 -12.61 15.95 -8.68
C ALA A 130 -13.89 16.49 -9.35
N PRO A 131 -14.13 17.82 -9.30
CA PRO A 131 -15.28 18.42 -9.96
C PRO A 131 -15.19 18.18 -11.46
N SER A 132 -16.33 17.87 -12.08
CA SER A 132 -16.41 17.77 -13.53
C SER A 132 -16.03 19.11 -14.16
N ARG A 133 -15.41 19.07 -15.35
CA ARG A 133 -14.96 20.29 -16.06
C ARG A 133 -16.10 21.29 -16.33
N GLU A 134 -17.34 20.81 -16.33
CA GLU A 134 -18.56 21.59 -16.51
C GLU A 134 -18.96 22.41 -15.28
N SER A 135 -18.48 22.03 -14.09
CA SER A 135 -18.81 22.72 -12.84
C SER A 135 -18.11 24.09 -12.70
N GLY A 136 -17.10 24.39 -13.52
CA GLY A 136 -16.36 25.66 -13.49
C GLY A 136 -15.54 25.91 -12.22
N GLU A 137 -15.45 24.95 -11.29
CA GLU A 137 -14.67 25.10 -10.05
C GLU A 137 -13.16 25.04 -10.34
N GLN A 138 -12.43 26.08 -9.92
CA GLN A 138 -10.98 26.13 -10.07
C GLN A 138 -10.29 25.58 -8.82
N LEU A 139 -9.88 24.31 -8.87
CA LEU A 139 -9.21 23.64 -7.76
C LEU A 139 -7.89 24.32 -7.36
N MET A 140 -7.09 24.78 -8.31
CA MET A 140 -5.77 25.36 -8.03
C MET A 140 -5.86 26.64 -7.18
N PRO A 141 -6.59 27.70 -7.58
CA PRO A 141 -6.80 28.85 -6.72
C PRO A 141 -7.62 28.51 -5.48
N GLY A 142 -8.62 27.64 -5.61
CA GLY A 142 -9.52 27.31 -4.51
C GLY A 142 -8.81 26.61 -3.34
N THR A 143 -7.95 25.64 -3.64
CA THR A 143 -7.15 24.95 -2.62
C THR A 143 -6.15 25.88 -1.94
N ILE A 144 -5.58 26.85 -2.66
CA ILE A 144 -4.71 27.88 -2.08
C ILE A 144 -5.51 28.72 -1.07
N TYR A 145 -6.73 29.17 -1.41
CA TYR A 145 -7.55 29.93 -0.47
C TYR A 145 -7.92 29.13 0.79
N VAL A 146 -8.21 27.83 0.63
CA VAL A 146 -8.45 26.92 1.76
C VAL A 146 -7.21 26.81 2.66
N LEU A 147 -6.03 26.67 2.06
CA LEU A 147 -4.76 26.57 2.79
C LEU A 147 -4.46 27.89 3.53
N VAL A 148 -4.68 29.04 2.88
CA VAL A 148 -4.53 30.37 3.49
C VAL A 148 -5.50 30.54 4.67
N ALA A 149 -6.75 30.11 4.53
CA ALA A 149 -7.72 30.16 5.63
C ALA A 149 -7.30 29.30 6.83
N ALA A 150 -6.79 28.09 6.57
CA ALA A 150 -6.25 27.22 7.62
C ALA A 150 -5.01 27.85 8.29
N MET A 151 -4.11 28.44 7.50
CA MET A 151 -2.92 29.14 8.01
C MET A 151 -3.30 30.35 8.87
N ALA A 152 -4.32 31.11 8.47
CA ALA A 152 -4.89 32.19 9.27
C ALA A 152 -5.41 31.68 10.62
N GLY A 153 -6.11 30.54 10.64
CA GLY A 153 -6.54 29.88 11.88
C GLY A 153 -5.39 29.48 12.79
N SER A 154 -4.27 29.06 12.21
CA SER A 154 -3.04 28.71 12.94
C SER A 154 -2.38 29.94 13.58
N ILE A 155 -2.36 31.06 12.86
CA ILE A 155 -1.85 32.34 13.40
C ILE A 155 -2.74 32.82 14.56
N ILE A 156 -4.07 32.75 14.41
CA ILE A 156 -5.03 33.17 15.45
C ILE A 156 -4.88 32.31 16.72
N THR A 157 -4.58 31.02 16.58
CA THR A 157 -4.43 30.09 17.72
C THR A 157 -3.01 29.92 18.23
N ARG A 158 -2.07 30.70 17.71
CA ARG A 158 -0.64 30.58 18.02
C ARG A 158 -0.33 30.59 19.53
N ASN A 159 -1.06 31.39 20.32
CA ASN A 159 -0.91 31.50 21.78
C ASN A 159 -2.10 30.92 22.57
N ARG A 160 -2.80 29.94 22.00
CA ARG A 160 -3.94 29.27 22.65
C ARG A 160 -3.59 27.83 22.99
N SER A 161 -4.50 27.16 23.70
CA SER A 161 -4.35 25.76 24.08
C SER A 161 -4.06 24.86 22.87
N ILE A 162 -3.34 23.76 23.09
CA ILE A 162 -2.95 22.81 22.03
C ILE A 162 -4.16 22.28 21.25
N ILE A 163 -5.30 22.14 21.93
CA ILE A 163 -6.56 21.70 21.33
C ILE A 163 -7.04 22.72 20.30
N LEU A 164 -7.09 24.01 20.66
CA LEU A 164 -7.48 25.08 19.74
C LEU A 164 -6.49 25.22 18.58
N ARG A 165 -5.20 25.04 18.85
CA ARG A 165 -4.14 25.07 17.84
C ARG A 165 -4.29 23.97 16.78
N ALA A 166 -4.88 22.82 17.13
CA ALA A 166 -5.17 21.76 16.18
C ALA A 166 -6.55 21.93 15.52
N SER A 167 -7.57 22.30 16.29
CA SER A 167 -8.96 22.31 15.81
C SER A 167 -9.31 23.54 14.97
N LEU A 168 -8.80 24.72 15.30
CA LEU A 168 -9.20 25.95 14.60
C LEU A 168 -8.68 26.03 13.16
N PRO A 169 -7.40 25.69 12.86
CA PRO A 169 -6.93 25.64 11.48
C PRO A 169 -7.74 24.67 10.62
N LEU A 170 -8.09 23.51 11.19
CA LEU A 170 -8.93 22.52 10.52
C LEU A 170 -10.35 23.03 10.30
N ALA A 171 -10.97 23.64 11.32
CA ALA A 171 -12.31 24.19 11.20
C ALA A 171 -12.39 25.30 10.14
N LEU A 172 -11.43 26.23 10.12
CA LEU A 172 -11.38 27.29 9.10
C LEU A 172 -11.03 26.75 7.71
N GLY A 173 -10.14 25.77 7.60
CA GLY A 173 -9.84 25.11 6.34
C GLY A 173 -11.05 24.39 5.76
N ILE A 174 -11.73 23.57 6.57
CA ILE A 174 -12.96 22.86 6.17
C ILE A 174 -14.08 23.85 5.82
N GLY A 175 -14.23 24.92 6.60
CA GLY A 175 -15.19 25.99 6.34
C GLY A 175 -14.92 26.70 5.02
N ALA A 176 -13.67 27.09 4.75
CA ALA A 176 -13.26 27.66 3.48
C ALA A 176 -13.42 26.68 2.31
N GLY A 177 -13.22 25.38 2.55
CA GLY A 177 -13.46 24.35 1.54
C GLY A 177 -14.92 24.31 1.10
N TRP A 178 -15.86 24.44 2.05
CA TRP A 178 -17.28 24.52 1.76
C TRP A 178 -17.70 25.80 1.02
N THR A 179 -17.00 26.92 1.22
CA THR A 179 -17.33 28.19 0.57
C THR A 179 -16.69 28.34 -0.81
N VAL A 180 -15.44 27.88 -0.96
CA VAL A 180 -14.64 28.06 -2.17
C VAL A 180 -14.77 26.87 -3.13
N LEU A 181 -14.95 25.65 -2.62
CA LEU A 181 -15.03 24.40 -3.39
C LEU A 181 -16.26 23.57 -3.01
N PRO A 182 -17.49 24.09 -3.20
CA PRO A 182 -18.71 23.47 -2.69
C PRO A 182 -19.04 22.12 -3.33
N VAL A 183 -18.80 21.91 -4.62
CA VAL A 183 -19.09 20.63 -5.30
C VAL A 183 -18.09 19.57 -4.88
N THR A 184 -16.81 19.91 -4.88
CA THR A 184 -15.75 19.00 -4.40
C THR A 184 -16.03 18.51 -2.98
N MET A 185 -16.43 19.44 -2.09
CA MET A 185 -16.71 19.11 -0.70
C MET A 185 -17.98 18.26 -0.51
N ARG A 186 -19.00 18.46 -1.35
CA ARG A 186 -20.18 17.59 -1.39
C ARG A 186 -19.82 16.17 -1.84
N ASN A 187 -19.03 16.03 -2.90
CA ASN A 187 -18.57 14.72 -3.39
C ASN A 187 -17.77 13.96 -2.32
N VAL A 188 -16.87 14.65 -1.61
CA VAL A 188 -16.12 14.08 -0.47
C VAL A 188 -17.08 13.61 0.63
N SER A 189 -18.09 14.43 0.95
CA SER A 189 -19.08 14.10 1.99
C SER A 189 -19.95 12.90 1.59
N ASP A 190 -20.35 12.81 0.33
CA ASP A 190 -21.14 11.69 -0.19
C ASP A 190 -20.33 10.39 -0.21
N LEU A 191 -19.04 10.46 -0.55
CA LEU A 191 -18.15 9.31 -0.48
C LEU A 191 -17.94 8.86 0.97
N THR A 192 -17.70 9.81 1.88
CA THR A 192 -17.55 9.52 3.31
C THR A 192 -18.80 8.84 3.84
N TRP A 193 -19.98 9.34 3.47
CA TRP A 193 -21.26 8.76 3.82
C TRP A 193 -21.44 7.33 3.29
N LYS A 194 -21.05 7.05 2.04
CA LYS A 194 -21.09 5.69 1.48
C LYS A 194 -20.20 4.71 2.26
N TYR A 195 -19.00 5.14 2.66
CA TYR A 195 -18.12 4.31 3.49
C TYR A 195 -18.67 4.10 4.89
N GLU A 196 -19.26 5.15 5.46
CA GLU A 196 -19.86 5.13 6.78
C GLU A 196 -21.09 4.23 6.85
N GLN A 197 -21.91 4.17 5.79
CA GLN A 197 -23.06 3.26 5.68
C GLN A 197 -22.68 1.78 5.80
N ARG A 198 -21.43 1.41 5.48
CA ARG A 198 -20.94 0.04 5.66
C ARG A 198 -20.82 -0.35 7.15
N PHE A 199 -20.74 0.64 8.04
CA PHE A 199 -20.63 0.46 9.48
C PHE A 199 -21.82 1.13 10.20
N PRO A 200 -22.90 0.39 10.50
CA PRO A 200 -24.16 0.98 10.95
C PRO A 200 -24.04 1.79 12.25
N VAL A 201 -23.12 1.42 13.14
CA VAL A 201 -22.86 2.15 14.40
C VAL A 201 -22.37 3.58 14.13
N ILE A 202 -21.50 3.75 13.14
CA ILE A 202 -20.93 5.06 12.80
C ILE A 202 -22.02 5.89 12.10
N ALA A 203 -22.69 5.33 11.10
CA ALA A 203 -23.77 6.00 10.38
C ALA A 203 -24.88 6.52 11.30
N GLU A 204 -25.31 5.71 12.27
CA GLU A 204 -26.32 6.14 13.24
C GLU A 204 -25.80 7.28 14.13
N SER A 205 -24.54 7.21 14.56
CA SER A 205 -23.92 8.27 15.35
C SER A 205 -23.85 9.60 14.60
N HIS A 206 -23.58 9.58 13.29
CA HIS A 206 -23.55 10.78 12.44
C HIS A 206 -24.93 11.40 12.27
N ILE A 207 -25.96 10.58 12.04
CA ILE A 207 -27.34 11.08 11.95
C ILE A 207 -27.76 11.72 13.28
N ARG A 208 -27.50 11.03 14.41
CA ARG A 208 -27.78 11.57 15.75
C ARG A 208 -27.03 12.88 16.02
N LEU A 209 -25.76 12.96 15.64
CA LEU A 209 -24.95 14.17 15.77
C LEU A 209 -25.54 15.31 14.94
N ARG A 210 -25.88 15.05 13.67
CA ARG A 210 -26.51 16.03 12.79
C ARG A 210 -27.84 16.54 13.33
N ASP A 211 -28.67 15.64 13.85
CA ASP A 211 -29.94 16.01 14.48
C ASP A 211 -29.74 16.83 15.75
N SER A 212 -28.73 16.49 16.56
CA SER A 212 -28.37 17.26 17.76
C SER A 212 -27.93 18.68 17.41
N ILE A 213 -27.13 18.86 16.35
CA ILE A 213 -26.68 20.17 15.87
C ILE A 213 -27.88 20.97 15.35
N ARG A 214 -28.76 20.36 14.54
CA ARG A 214 -29.97 21.02 14.02
C ARG A 214 -30.87 21.49 15.16
N LYS A 215 -31.10 20.66 16.18
CA LYS A 215 -31.86 21.03 17.38
C LYS A 215 -31.17 22.13 18.17
N GLY A 216 -29.86 22.06 18.35
CA GLY A 216 -29.06 23.08 19.03
C GLY A 216 -29.15 24.45 18.36
N VAL A 217 -29.10 24.51 17.02
CA VAL A 217 -29.28 25.77 16.28
C VAL A 217 -30.69 26.33 16.46
N GLY A 218 -31.72 25.47 16.43
CA GLY A 218 -33.10 25.88 16.69
C GLY A 218 -33.27 26.45 18.11
N PHE A 219 -32.71 25.76 19.11
CA PHE A 219 -32.72 26.18 20.51
C PHE A 219 -31.98 27.51 20.72
N ALA A 220 -30.82 27.68 20.08
CA ALA A 220 -30.05 28.92 20.14
C ALA A 220 -30.85 30.09 19.55
N LYS A 221 -31.48 29.92 18.38
CA LYS A 221 -32.32 30.96 17.78
C LYS A 221 -33.49 31.36 18.70
N ALA A 222 -34.19 30.38 19.25
CA ALA A 222 -35.29 30.64 20.18
C ALA A 222 -34.80 31.39 21.43
N HIS A 223 -33.66 31.00 22.01
CA HIS A 223 -33.10 31.69 23.17
C HIS A 223 -32.57 33.09 22.87
N THR A 224 -32.02 33.34 21.67
CA THR A 224 -31.61 34.69 21.27
C THR A 224 -32.81 35.63 21.13
N GLU A 225 -33.95 35.12 20.64
CA GLU A 225 -35.17 35.91 20.55
C GLU A 225 -35.72 36.26 21.93
N VAL A 226 -35.73 35.30 22.86
CA VAL A 226 -36.12 35.54 24.26
C VAL A 226 -35.19 36.54 24.93
N GLY A 227 -33.87 36.40 24.73
CA GLY A 227 -32.88 37.32 25.28
C GLY A 227 -33.02 38.74 24.71
N ALA A 228 -33.28 38.88 23.41
CA ALA A 228 -33.51 40.18 22.78
C ALA A 228 -34.72 40.89 23.39
N ARG A 229 -35.84 40.16 23.59
CA ARG A 229 -37.03 40.72 24.24
C ARG A 229 -36.77 41.12 25.69
N TYR A 230 -36.01 40.32 26.44
CA TYR A 230 -35.65 40.65 27.82
C TYR A 230 -34.79 41.92 27.93
N VAL A 231 -33.85 42.12 27.00
CA VAL A 231 -33.04 43.34 26.95
C VAL A 231 -33.92 44.54 26.60
N ASP A 232 -34.83 44.39 25.64
CA ASP A 232 -35.76 45.44 25.24
C ASP A 232 -36.68 45.87 26.40
N GLU A 233 -37.21 44.89 27.15
CA GLU A 233 -37.99 45.11 28.36
C GLU A 233 -37.17 45.86 29.43
N LYS A 234 -35.91 45.47 29.67
CA LYS A 234 -35.04 46.15 30.64
C LYS A 234 -34.63 47.56 30.23
N VAL A 235 -34.42 47.80 28.93
CA VAL A 235 -34.15 49.15 28.41
C VAL A 235 -35.40 50.02 28.56
N THR A 236 -36.58 49.47 28.33
CA THR A 236 -37.87 50.16 28.51
C THR A 236 -38.14 50.48 29.98
N ASP A 237 -37.98 49.51 30.89
CA ASP A 237 -38.09 49.71 32.35
C ASP A 237 -37.15 50.83 32.81
N ALA A 238 -35.89 50.78 32.39
CA ALA A 238 -34.89 51.77 32.75
C ALA A 238 -35.29 53.17 32.27
N ARG A 239 -35.78 53.28 31.02
CA ARG A 239 -36.27 54.54 30.48
C ARG A 239 -37.46 55.08 31.29
N GLU A 240 -38.44 54.24 31.61
CA GLU A 240 -39.61 54.64 32.40
C GLU A 240 -39.22 55.12 33.80
N THR A 241 -38.27 54.46 34.47
CA THR A 241 -37.79 54.90 35.79
C THR A 241 -37.11 56.27 35.75
N VAL A 242 -36.35 56.56 34.69
CA VAL A 242 -35.73 57.87 34.48
C VAL A 242 -36.78 58.94 34.18
N GLU A 243 -37.75 58.65 33.32
CA GLU A 243 -38.85 59.56 33.01
C GLU A 243 -39.71 59.85 34.26
N GLY A 244 -39.98 58.84 35.09
CA GLY A 244 -40.68 58.99 36.36
C GLY A 244 -39.91 59.79 37.41
N TRP A 245 -38.57 59.75 37.40
CA TRP A 245 -37.73 60.63 38.22
C TRP A 245 -37.81 62.09 37.75
N VAL A 246 -37.72 62.32 36.44
CA VAL A 246 -37.82 63.66 35.85
C VAL A 246 -39.20 64.29 36.11
N GLN A 247 -40.29 63.53 35.98
CA GLN A 247 -41.64 64.02 36.26
C GLN A 247 -41.88 64.37 37.73
N LYS A 248 -41.20 63.70 38.67
CA LYS A 248 -41.35 63.95 40.12
C LYS A 248 -40.59 65.18 40.62
N GLY A 249 -39.85 65.89 39.77
CA GLY A 249 -39.31 67.22 40.08
C GLY A 249 -38.28 67.24 41.21
N LYS A 250 -37.25 66.39 41.12
CA LYS A 250 -35.97 66.57 41.82
C LYS A 250 -34.83 66.59 40.82
#